data_AF-A0A952PNE2-F1
#
_entry.id   AF-A0A952PNE2-F1
#
_cell.length_a   1.000
_cell.length_b   1.000
_cell.length_c   1.000
_cell.angle_alpha   90.00
_cell.angle_beta   90.00
_cell.angle_gamma   90.00
#
_symmetry.space_group_name_H-M   'P 1'
#
loop_
_entity.id
_entity.type
_entity.pdbx_description
1 polymer ?
#
loop_
_entity_poly.entity_id
_entity_poly.type
_entity_poly.pdbx_seq_one_letter_code
_entity_poly.pdbx_strand_id
1 'polypeptide(L)'
;MDTTEIVQTIDHLQRTFEDLMIRGLKAAGPGEVNTLSNIRDECERIGAYHLAGRVEAILEEIDKPGRSGAQALMRAQASLRMFDRVLTLEHAQTILGLGVLSPIPALDAALAQGAEALENSDDNVDEAVL
;
A
#
# COMPACT_ATOMS: atom_id res chain seq x y z
N MET A 1 2.70 -8.60 -17.90
CA MET A 1 1.51 -8.44 -17.04
C MET A 1 0.68 -7.34 -17.66
N ASP A 2 -0.61 -7.57 -17.88
CA ASP A 2 -1.47 -6.61 -18.59
C ASP A 2 -1.99 -5.56 -17.60
N THR A 3 -1.70 -4.28 -17.83
CA THR A 3 -2.18 -3.16 -17.00
C THR A 3 -3.70 -3.16 -16.88
N THR A 4 -4.42 -3.61 -17.91
CA THR A 4 -5.87 -3.71 -17.90
C THR A 4 -6.37 -4.72 -16.86
N GLU A 5 -5.66 -5.84 -16.67
CA GLU A 5 -6.01 -6.87 -15.70
C GLU A 5 -5.88 -6.34 -14.26
N ILE A 6 -4.82 -5.58 -13.98
CA ILE A 6 -4.61 -4.94 -12.67
C ILE A 6 -5.74 -3.96 -12.34
N VAL A 7 -6.06 -3.07 -13.28
CA VAL A 7 -7.11 -2.06 -13.09
C VAL A 7 -8.47 -2.73 -12.85
N GLN A 8 -8.79 -3.78 -13.60
CA GLN A 8 -10.03 -4.53 -13.40
C GLN A 8 -10.11 -5.18 -12.02
N THR A 9 -9.02 -5.76 -11.54
CA THR A 9 -8.95 -6.35 -10.18
C THR A 9 -9.12 -5.29 -9.10
N ILE A 10 -8.48 -4.12 -9.24
CA ILE A 10 -8.62 -3.00 -8.30
C ILE A 10 -10.05 -2.47 -8.28
N ASP A 11 -10.65 -2.23 -9.45
CA ASP A 11 -12.01 -1.74 -9.59
C ASP A 11 -13.02 -2.70 -8.96
N HIS A 12 -12.82 -4.01 -9.17
CA HIS A 12 -13.65 -5.03 -8.56
C HIS A 12 -13.52 -4.99 -7.03
N LEU A 13 -12.29 -4.99 -6.51
CA LEU A 13 -12.03 -4.94 -5.08
C LEU A 13 -12.63 -3.70 -4.42
N GLN A 14 -12.51 -2.54 -5.08
CA GLN A 14 -13.08 -1.29 -4.58
C GLN A 14 -14.60 -1.38 -4.44
N ARG A 15 -15.31 -1.85 -5.47
CA ARG A 15 -16.77 -2.00 -5.43
C ARG A 15 -17.20 -3.00 -4.36
N THR A 16 -16.50 -4.13 -4.24
CA THR A 16 -16.79 -5.14 -3.21
C THR A 16 -16.63 -4.55 -1.81
N PHE A 17 -15.58 -3.78 -1.55
CA PHE A 17 -15.39 -3.14 -0.26
C PHE A 17 -16.42 -2.04 0.02
N GLU A 18 -16.79 -1.22 -0.97
CA GLU A 18 -17.82 -0.19 -0.82
C GLU A 18 -19.16 -0.77 -0.44
N ASP A 19 -19.55 -1.85 -1.11
CA ASP A 19 -20.79 -2.56 -0.81
C ASP A 19 -20.76 -3.20 0.60
N LEU A 20 -19.64 -3.82 0.99
CA LEU A 20 -19.45 -4.35 2.35
C LEU A 20 -19.40 -3.25 3.42
N MET A 21 -18.95 -2.04 3.10
CA MET A 21 -18.99 -0.90 4.03
C MET A 21 -20.42 -0.44 4.30
N ILE A 22 -21.28 -0.47 3.28
CA ILE A 22 -22.68 -0.06 3.39
C ILE A 22 -23.51 -1.12 4.12
N ARG A 23 -23.37 -2.39 3.73
CA ARG A 23 -24.16 -3.51 4.28
C ARG A 23 -23.59 -4.07 5.58
N GLY A 24 -22.29 -3.90 5.81
CA GLY A 24 -21.54 -4.49 6.91
C GLY A 24 -21.10 -5.94 6.65
N LEU A 25 -19.96 -6.34 7.20
CA LEU A 25 -19.38 -7.69 6.98
C LEU A 25 -20.31 -8.84 7.40
N LYS A 26 -21.18 -8.63 8.39
CA LYS A 26 -22.14 -9.65 8.85
C LYS A 26 -23.20 -10.01 7.82
N ALA A 27 -23.41 -9.15 6.82
CA ALA A 27 -24.34 -9.39 5.73
C ALA A 27 -23.68 -10.08 4.53
N ALA A 28 -22.36 -10.33 4.58
CA ALA A 28 -21.65 -11.05 3.52
C ALA A 28 -22.11 -12.51 3.49
N GLY A 29 -22.60 -12.95 2.34
CA GLY A 29 -22.98 -14.32 2.10
C GLY A 29 -21.87 -15.14 1.44
N PRO A 30 -22.15 -16.41 1.10
CA PRO A 30 -21.20 -17.29 0.43
C PRO A 30 -20.71 -16.75 -0.92
N GLY A 31 -21.54 -15.97 -1.61
CA GLY A 31 -21.18 -15.34 -2.88
C GLY A 31 -20.09 -14.29 -2.71
N GLU A 32 -20.23 -13.42 -1.70
CA GLU A 32 -19.21 -12.42 -1.37
C GLU A 32 -17.91 -13.05 -0.88
N VAL A 33 -17.99 -14.13 -0.08
CA VAL A 33 -16.81 -14.88 0.36
C VAL A 33 -16.04 -15.46 -0.83
N ASN A 34 -16.73 -16.10 -1.78
CA ASN A 34 -16.08 -16.62 -2.99
C ASN A 34 -15.46 -15.50 -3.83
N THR A 35 -16.16 -14.37 -4.00
CA THR A 35 -15.64 -13.22 -4.71
C THR A 35 -14.37 -12.67 -4.06
N LEU A 36 -14.38 -12.48 -2.74
CA LEU A 36 -13.21 -12.01 -1.99
C LEU A 36 -12.05 -13.00 -2.06
N SER A 37 -12.30 -14.30 -1.95
CA SER A 37 -11.26 -15.34 -2.10
C SER A 37 -10.62 -15.28 -3.48
N ASN A 38 -11.43 -15.19 -4.54
CA ASN A 38 -10.91 -15.08 -5.91
C ASN A 38 -10.09 -13.79 -6.10
N ILE A 39 -10.54 -12.67 -5.53
CA ILE A 39 -9.78 -11.42 -5.60
C ILE A 39 -8.47 -11.52 -4.79
N ARG A 40 -8.46 -12.25 -3.66
CA ARG A 40 -7.24 -12.52 -2.89
C ARG A 40 -6.21 -13.26 -3.73
N ASP A 41 -6.61 -14.37 -4.35
CA ASP A 41 -5.76 -15.19 -5.21
C ASP A 41 -5.23 -14.37 -6.39
N GLU A 42 -6.09 -13.54 -6.97
CA GLU A 42 -5.73 -12.65 -8.05
C GLU A 42 -4.74 -11.56 -7.61
N CYS A 43 -4.92 -10.99 -6.41
CA CYS A 43 -3.96 -10.08 -5.79
C CYS A 43 -2.59 -10.74 -5.58
N GLU A 44 -2.54 -12.00 -5.16
CA GLU A 44 -1.29 -12.76 -5.04
C GLU A 44 -0.62 -12.98 -6.41
N ARG A 45 -1.43 -13.32 -7.43
CA ARG A 45 -0.95 -13.56 -8.80
C ARG A 45 -0.32 -12.31 -9.41
N ILE A 46 -0.89 -11.13 -9.17
CA ILE A 46 -0.34 -9.84 -9.65
C ILE A 46 0.75 -9.26 -8.74
N GLY A 47 1.16 -9.97 -7.68
CA GLY A 47 2.20 -9.52 -6.75
C GLY A 47 1.75 -8.47 -5.73
N ALA A 48 0.45 -8.19 -5.62
CA ALA A 48 -0.15 -7.29 -4.64
C ALA A 48 -0.35 -7.96 -3.28
N TYR A 49 0.69 -8.59 -2.73
CA TYR A 49 0.63 -9.41 -1.51
C TYR A 49 0.09 -8.66 -0.29
N HIS A 50 0.36 -7.36 -0.18
CA HIS A 50 -0.20 -6.56 0.91
C HIS A 50 -1.73 -6.48 0.82
N LEU A 51 -2.29 -6.31 -0.38
CA LEU A 51 -3.74 -6.29 -0.59
C LEU A 51 -4.33 -7.68 -0.36
N ALA A 52 -3.67 -8.74 -0.84
CA ALA A 52 -4.09 -10.12 -0.55
C ALA A 52 -4.21 -10.36 0.97
N GLY A 53 -3.20 -9.97 1.76
CA GLY A 53 -3.26 -10.08 3.22
C GLY A 53 -4.36 -9.23 3.88
N ARG A 54 -4.74 -8.10 3.28
CA ARG A 54 -5.89 -7.29 3.75
C ARG A 54 -7.22 -7.96 3.44
N VAL A 55 -7.34 -8.59 2.28
CA VAL A 55 -8.53 -9.36 1.89
C VAL A 55 -8.68 -10.59 2.77
N GLU A 56 -7.59 -11.29 3.07
CA GLU A 56 -7.59 -12.42 4.00
C GLU A 56 -8.10 -12.02 5.39
N ALA A 57 -7.60 -10.90 5.94
CA ALA A 57 -8.08 -10.40 7.23
C ALA A 57 -9.59 -10.04 7.24
N ILE A 58 -10.16 -9.69 6.09
CA ILE A 58 -11.61 -9.49 5.95
C ILE A 58 -12.34 -10.83 5.93
N LEU A 59 -11.83 -11.81 5.18
CA LEU A 59 -12.38 -13.18 5.12
C LEU A 59 -12.41 -13.83 6.51
N GLU A 60 -11.33 -13.67 7.29
CA GLU A 60 -11.25 -14.14 8.68
C GLU A 60 -12.34 -13.51 9.57
N GLU A 61 -12.62 -12.22 9.40
CA GLU A 61 -13.67 -11.51 10.14
C GLU A 61 -15.09 -11.85 9.65
N ILE A 62 -15.25 -12.37 8.43
CA ILE A 62 -16.52 -12.92 7.96
C ILE A 62 -16.75 -14.32 8.56
N ASP A 63 -15.72 -15.17 8.57
CA ASP A 63 -15.79 -16.53 9.13
C ASP A 63 -15.98 -16.52 10.66
N LYS A 64 -15.23 -15.65 11.35
CA LYS A 64 -15.29 -15.50 12.81
C LYS A 64 -15.55 -14.04 13.19
N PRO A 65 -16.82 -13.60 13.13
CA PRO A 65 -17.18 -12.21 13.36
C PRO A 65 -16.74 -11.69 14.72
N GLY A 66 -15.77 -10.76 14.70
CA GLY A 66 -15.27 -10.07 15.88
C GLY A 66 -15.79 -8.64 16.01
N ARG A 67 -15.14 -7.87 16.88
CA ARG A 67 -15.32 -6.41 16.97
C ARG A 67 -14.38 -5.66 16.00
N SER A 68 -13.49 -6.37 15.32
CA SER A 68 -12.42 -5.84 14.47
C SER A 68 -12.78 -5.76 12.98
N GLY A 69 -13.87 -6.37 12.52
CA GLY A 69 -14.26 -6.36 11.10
C GLY A 69 -14.31 -4.97 10.45
N ALA A 70 -14.91 -3.97 11.12
CA ALA A 70 -14.92 -2.60 10.60
C ALA A 70 -13.51 -2.00 10.47
N GLN A 71 -12.62 -2.32 11.42
CA GLN A 71 -11.22 -1.89 11.36
C GLN A 71 -10.45 -2.60 10.23
N ALA A 72 -10.69 -3.90 10.04
CA ALA A 72 -10.10 -4.67 8.94
C ALA A 72 -10.48 -4.07 7.58
N LEU A 73 -11.77 -3.76 7.39
CA LEU A 73 -12.29 -3.14 6.16
C LEU A 73 -11.71 -1.75 5.92
N MET A 74 -11.62 -0.90 6.95
CA MET A 74 -11.01 0.43 6.85
C MET A 74 -9.52 0.36 6.48
N ARG A 75 -8.77 -0.59 7.06
CA ARG A 75 -7.37 -0.82 6.73
C ARG A 75 -7.20 -1.30 5.29
N ALA A 76 -8.06 -2.21 4.84
CA ALA A 76 -8.04 -2.70 3.46
C ALA A 76 -8.35 -1.59 2.45
N GLN A 77 -9.35 -0.76 2.72
CA GLN A 77 -9.68 0.43 1.94
C GLN A 77 -8.52 1.43 1.87
N ALA A 78 -7.86 1.71 3.00
CA ALA A 78 -6.69 2.58 3.02
C ALA A 78 -5.54 1.99 2.17
N SER A 79 -5.23 0.71 2.33
CA SER A 79 -4.23 0.02 1.52
C SER A 79 -4.56 0.07 0.02
N LEU A 80 -5.82 -0.15 -0.35
CA LEU A 80 -6.29 -0.10 -1.74
C LEU A 80 -6.09 1.29 -2.36
N ARG A 81 -6.49 2.35 -1.65
CA ARG A 81 -6.31 3.73 -2.12
C ARG A 81 -4.84 4.11 -2.29
N MET A 82 -3.99 3.67 -1.37
CA MET A 82 -2.54 3.91 -1.48
C MET A 82 -1.95 3.17 -2.68
N PHE A 83 -2.37 1.93 -2.92
CA PHE A 83 -1.94 1.14 -4.06
C PHE A 83 -2.34 1.79 -5.38
N ASP A 84 -3.62 2.15 -5.53
CA ASP A 84 -4.13 2.87 -6.71
C ASP A 84 -3.38 4.19 -6.95
N ARG A 85 -3.10 4.94 -5.87
CA ARG A 85 -2.35 6.19 -5.97
C ARG A 85 -0.92 5.98 -6.46
N VAL A 86 -0.23 4.94 -5.97
CA VAL A 86 1.13 4.59 -6.42
C VAL A 86 1.12 4.23 -7.91
N LEU A 87 0.20 3.35 -8.33
CA LEU A 87 0.08 2.96 -9.74
C LEU A 87 -0.22 4.16 -10.65
N THR A 88 -1.11 5.05 -10.21
CA THR A 88 -1.42 6.28 -10.94
C THR A 88 -0.16 7.16 -11.08
N LEU A 89 0.66 7.27 -10.03
CA LEU A 89 1.88 8.07 -10.06
C LEU A 89 2.96 7.43 -10.95
N GLU A 90 3.17 6.13 -10.87
CA GLU A 90 4.10 5.37 -11.74
C GLU A 90 3.70 5.49 -13.22
N HIS A 91 2.40 5.43 -13.50
CA HIS A 91 1.87 5.60 -14.85
C HIS A 91 2.04 7.03 -15.35
N ALA A 92 1.70 8.03 -14.54
CA ALA A 92 1.91 9.44 -14.89
C ALA A 92 3.40 9.76 -15.11
N GLN A 93 4.28 9.19 -14.29
CA GLN A 93 5.72 9.28 -14.45
C GLN A 93 6.17 8.76 -15.82
N THR A 94 5.65 7.61 -16.23
CA THR A 94 5.93 6.99 -17.53
C THR A 94 5.45 7.86 -18.70
N ILE A 95 4.22 8.39 -18.63
CA ILE A 95 3.65 9.24 -19.69
C ILE A 95 4.44 10.55 -19.84
N LEU A 96 4.83 11.15 -18.71
CA LEU A 96 5.51 12.45 -18.69
C LEU A 96 7.01 12.34 -18.96
N GLY A 97 7.56 11.13 -19.09
CA GLY A 97 9.00 10.92 -19.28
C GLY A 97 9.82 11.40 -18.08
N LEU A 98 9.21 11.45 -16.90
CA LEU A 98 9.90 11.80 -15.67
C LEU A 98 10.77 10.59 -15.28
N GLY A 99 12.08 10.64 -15.50
CA GLY A 99 13.01 9.63 -14.99
C GLY A 99 12.82 9.43 -13.48
N VAL A 100 13.25 8.28 -12.94
CA VAL A 100 13.08 7.87 -11.53
C VAL A 100 13.25 9.10 -10.62
N LEU A 101 12.13 9.63 -10.11
CA LEU A 101 12.19 10.63 -9.05
C LEU A 101 12.80 9.85 -7.88
N SER A 102 14.09 10.08 -7.60
CA SER A 102 14.69 9.62 -6.36
C SER A 102 13.72 9.95 -5.24
N PRO A 103 13.41 9.02 -4.32
CA PRO A 103 12.44 9.24 -3.27
C PRO A 103 12.97 10.38 -2.39
N ILE A 104 12.53 11.59 -2.72
CA ILE A 104 12.88 12.84 -2.07
C ILE A 104 14.35 13.26 -2.34
N PRO A 105 14.64 14.08 -3.37
CA PRO A 105 15.98 14.67 -3.53
C PRO A 105 16.44 15.51 -2.32
N ALA A 106 15.48 16.00 -1.51
CA ALA A 106 15.78 16.66 -0.24
C ALA A 106 16.30 15.70 0.85
N LEU A 107 15.99 14.41 0.78
CA LEU A 107 16.47 13.41 1.74
C LEU A 107 17.90 12.98 1.41
N ASP A 108 18.21 12.77 0.13
CA ASP A 108 19.58 12.53 -0.34
C ASP A 108 20.49 13.72 0.00
N ALA A 109 20.01 14.95 -0.23
CA ALA A 109 20.73 16.15 0.15
C ALA A 109 20.90 16.29 1.68
N ALA A 110 19.89 15.92 2.46
CA ALA A 110 19.97 15.95 3.93
C ALA A 110 20.92 14.88 4.49
N LEU A 111 20.98 13.70 3.88
CA LEU A 111 21.91 12.63 4.26
C LEU A 111 23.35 12.97 3.87
N ALA A 112 23.57 13.59 2.71
CA ALA A 112 24.87 14.10 2.31
C ALA A 112 25.37 15.20 3.27
N GLN A 113 24.53 16.17 3.61
CA GLN A 113 24.85 17.23 4.58
C GLN A 113 25.07 16.67 6.00
N GLY A 114 24.31 15.65 6.39
CA GLY A 114 24.50 14.97 7.68
C GLY A 114 25.80 14.16 7.75
N ALA A 115 26.24 13.56 6.65
CA ALA A 115 27.51 12.84 6.56
C ALA A 115 28.72 13.79 6.62
N GLU A 116 28.67 14.91 5.89
CA GLU A 116 29.71 15.95 5.93
C GLU A 116 29.82 16.63 7.31
N ALA A 117 28.70 16.76 8.04
CA ALA A 117 28.69 17.32 9.39
C ALA A 117 29.32 16.38 10.44
N LEU A 118 29.26 15.06 10.22
CA LEU A 118 29.91 14.06 11.10
C LEU A 118 31.41 13.99 10.84
N GLU A 119 31.84 14.09 9.58
CA GLU A 119 33.26 14.04 9.20
C GLU A 119 34.03 15.29 9.69
N ASN A 120 33.38 16.46 9.70
CA ASN A 120 33.97 17.70 10.23
C ASN A 120 33.92 17.81 11.78
N SER A 121 33.23 16.90 12.47
CA SER A 121 33.14 16.92 13.94
C SER A 121 34.31 16.21 14.62
N ASP A 122 34.99 15.28 13.92
CA ASP A 122 36.14 14.55 14.47
C ASP A 122 37.45 15.35 14.38
N ASP A 123 37.54 16.34 13.48
CA ASP A 123 38.76 17.15 13.27
C ASP A 123 38.90 18.32 14.26
N ASN A 124 37.88 18.62 15.07
CA ASN A 124 37.85 19.82 15.93
C ASN A 124 38.08 19.52 17.43
N VAL A 125 38.49 18.30 17.79
CA VAL A 125 38.71 17.91 19.21
C VAL A 125 40.16 18.13 19.66
N ASP A 126 41.12 18.28 18.74
CA ASP A 126 42.55 18.37 19.08
C ASP A 126 43.11 19.81 19.25
N GLU A 127 42.35 20.87 19.00
CA GLU A 127 42.86 22.26 19.08
C GLU A 127 42.46 23.05 20.35
N ALA A 128 41.89 22.37 21.37
CA ALA A 128 41.46 23.00 22.62
C ALA A 128 42.23 22.55 23.88
N VAL A 129 43.43 21.97 23.73
CA VAL A 129 44.32 21.68 24.87
C VAL A 129 45.73 22.21 24.57
N LEU A 130 45.93 23.52 24.72
CA LEU A 130 47.23 24.13 25.02
C LEU A 130 47.03 25.38 25.88
#